data_AF-A0A8D8BXM8-F1
#
_entry.id   AF-A0A8D8BXM8-F1
#
_cell.length_a   1.000
_cell.length_b   1.000
_cell.length_c   1.000
_cell.angle_alpha   90.00
_cell.angle_beta   90.00
_cell.angle_gamma   90.00
#
_symmetry.space_group_name_H-M   'P 1'
#
loop_
_entity.id
_entity.type
_entity.pdbx_description
1 polymer ?
#
loop_
_entity_poly.entity_id
_entity_poly.type
_entity_poly.pdbx_seq_one_letter_code
_entity_poly.pdbx_strand_id
1 'polypeptide(L)'
;LFSRNGKFHVTLEGRWNEERGFSIDCRQSLYDRRHNFQNVAIYVVFTDLRYKHNRTILERLETKEPLQDFALWRFSYHYVQMLMMKHNFRVQYITTPGWGSQSSMAHKNSTGLLGQLKLRQVDLSVNMVYVYQDRIAIVDYSVVVAMHNCRFVFRHPRRSNTRITFLQPFDNSAWLGLITGLTVAGVALFCAFRLERKFPWNVSRTSQEYLLTIVGFICLQGFAGTTFLNASK
;
A
#
# COMPACT_ATOMS: atom_id res chain seq x y z
N LEU A 1 -24.00 16.31 -27.65
CA LEU A 1 -25.16 16.79 -26.86
C LEU A 1 -26.35 17.20 -27.75
N PHE A 2 -26.18 18.02 -28.80
CA PHE A 2 -27.29 18.39 -29.70
C PHE A 2 -27.98 17.19 -30.38
N SER A 3 -27.22 16.18 -30.81
CA SER A 3 -27.75 14.92 -31.34
C SER A 3 -28.41 14.01 -30.29
N ARG A 4 -28.36 14.39 -29.00
CA ARG A 4 -28.78 13.59 -27.83
C ARG A 4 -29.92 14.28 -27.06
N ASN A 5 -30.91 14.81 -27.78
CA ASN A 5 -32.02 15.63 -27.26
C ASN A 5 -31.64 17.01 -26.67
N GLY A 6 -30.43 17.49 -26.94
CA GLY A 6 -30.01 18.83 -26.53
C GLY A 6 -30.65 19.93 -27.36
N LYS A 7 -31.39 20.84 -26.71
CA LYS A 7 -31.91 22.06 -27.32
C LYS A 7 -30.96 23.22 -27.06
N PHE A 8 -30.63 23.97 -28.11
CA PHE A 8 -29.83 25.18 -27.97
C PHE A 8 -30.73 26.34 -27.56
N HIS A 9 -30.57 26.84 -26.34
CA HIS A 9 -31.25 28.05 -25.88
C HIS A 9 -30.29 29.24 -25.97
N VAL A 10 -30.62 30.18 -26.85
CA VAL A 10 -29.87 31.44 -26.99
C VAL A 10 -30.53 32.50 -26.13
N THR A 11 -29.74 33.19 -25.33
CA THR A 11 -30.19 34.32 -24.52
C THR A 11 -29.29 35.52 -24.79
N LEU A 12 -29.86 36.71 -24.84
CA LEU A 12 -29.10 37.95 -25.01
C LEU A 12 -28.35 38.25 -23.71
N GLU A 13 -27.02 38.23 -23.78
CA GLU A 13 -26.12 38.49 -22.64
C GLU A 13 -25.86 39.98 -22.43
N GLY A 14 -25.72 40.70 -23.53
CA GLY A 14 -25.28 42.08 -23.56
C GLY A 14 -25.26 42.63 -24.97
N ARG A 15 -24.95 43.92 -25.07
CA ARG A 15 -24.85 44.67 -26.32
C ARG A 15 -23.46 45.27 -26.44
N TRP A 16 -23.01 45.46 -27.67
CA TRP A 16 -21.75 46.14 -27.95
C TRP A 16 -22.03 47.41 -28.74
N ASN A 17 -21.39 48.51 -28.40
CA ASN A 17 -21.30 49.70 -29.25
C ASN A 17 -19.85 50.19 -29.34
N GLU A 18 -19.59 51.07 -30.31
CA GLU A 18 -18.25 51.63 -30.54
C GLU A 18 -17.80 52.60 -29.42
N GLU A 19 -18.72 53.35 -28.80
CA GLU A 19 -18.36 54.40 -27.84
C GLU A 19 -18.11 53.91 -26.40
N ARG A 20 -18.86 52.89 -25.96
CA ARG A 20 -18.88 52.33 -24.59
C ARG A 20 -18.38 50.89 -24.54
N GLY A 21 -18.16 50.25 -25.69
CA GLY A 21 -17.71 48.86 -25.76
C GLY A 21 -18.82 47.85 -25.41
N PHE A 22 -18.45 46.71 -24.83
CA PHE A 22 -19.38 45.65 -24.47
C PHE A 22 -20.04 45.91 -23.11
N SER A 23 -21.36 46.06 -23.09
CA SER A 23 -22.17 46.19 -21.88
C SER A 23 -22.99 44.93 -21.62
N ILE A 24 -22.82 44.34 -20.43
CA ILE A 24 -23.59 43.16 -20.00
C ILE A 24 -24.94 43.63 -19.46
N ASP A 25 -26.02 43.16 -20.09
CA ASP A 25 -27.39 43.47 -19.70
C ASP A 25 -27.99 42.39 -18.78
N CYS A 26 -27.39 41.19 -18.73
CA CYS A 26 -27.93 40.09 -17.97
C CYS A 26 -27.65 40.19 -16.46
N ARG A 27 -28.70 40.05 -15.64
CA ARG A 27 -28.62 40.05 -14.16
C ARG A 27 -28.49 38.65 -13.55
N GLN A 28 -28.66 37.59 -14.34
CA GLN A 28 -28.60 36.21 -13.86
C GLN A 28 -27.15 35.70 -13.85
N SER A 29 -26.82 34.83 -12.89
CA SER A 29 -25.51 34.18 -12.89
C SER A 29 -25.38 33.19 -14.05
N LEU A 30 -24.13 32.93 -14.46
CA LEU A 30 -23.84 31.88 -15.46
C LEU A 30 -24.36 30.51 -15.02
N TYR A 31 -24.31 30.21 -13.73
CA TYR A 31 -24.79 28.95 -13.18
C TYR A 31 -26.31 28.83 -13.30
N ASP A 32 -27.07 29.85 -12.91
CA ASP A 32 -28.54 29.81 -12.94
C ASP A 32 -29.08 29.53 -14.34
N ARG A 33 -28.37 30.01 -15.37
CA ARG A 33 -28.75 29.76 -16.77
C ARG A 33 -28.32 28.41 -17.32
N ARG A 34 -27.29 27.79 -16.74
CA ARG A 34 -26.65 26.58 -17.28
C ARG A 34 -26.83 25.33 -16.41
N HIS A 35 -27.45 25.45 -15.24
CA HIS A 35 -27.57 24.33 -14.30
C HIS A 35 -28.57 23.26 -14.75
N ASN A 36 -29.57 23.58 -15.59
CA ASN A 36 -30.60 22.62 -16.01
C ASN A 36 -30.33 22.10 -17.42
N PHE A 37 -30.12 20.79 -17.54
CA PHE A 37 -29.77 20.11 -18.78
C PHE A 37 -31.00 19.54 -19.51
N GLN A 38 -32.22 19.76 -19.02
CA GLN A 38 -33.46 19.46 -19.71
C GLN A 38 -33.54 18.02 -20.27
N ASN A 39 -33.13 17.03 -19.49
CA ASN A 39 -33.17 15.60 -19.81
C ASN A 39 -32.29 15.19 -21.01
N VAL A 40 -31.23 15.94 -21.30
CA VAL A 40 -30.22 15.56 -22.29
C VAL A 40 -29.54 14.26 -21.90
N ALA A 41 -29.29 13.39 -22.88
CA ALA A 41 -28.56 12.14 -22.64
C ALA A 41 -27.04 12.38 -22.64
N ILE A 42 -26.43 12.16 -21.48
CA ILE A 42 -24.99 12.20 -21.23
C ILE A 42 -24.44 10.77 -21.26
N TYR A 43 -23.39 10.56 -22.05
CA TYR A 43 -22.78 9.25 -22.22
C TYR A 43 -21.64 9.07 -21.24
N VAL A 44 -21.69 8.01 -20.47
CA VAL A 44 -20.78 7.78 -19.36
C VAL A 44 -20.04 6.46 -19.55
N VAL A 45 -18.72 6.52 -19.62
CA VAL A 45 -17.88 5.33 -19.79
C VAL A 45 -17.53 4.69 -18.46
N PHE A 46 -17.64 3.37 -18.43
CA PHE A 46 -17.23 2.50 -17.34
C PHE A 46 -16.23 1.45 -17.87
N THR A 47 -15.10 1.28 -17.18
CA THR A 47 -14.17 0.18 -17.45
C THR A 47 -14.04 -0.73 -16.25
N ASP A 48 -14.05 -2.03 -16.52
CA ASP A 48 -13.69 -3.03 -15.53
C ASP A 48 -12.57 -3.90 -16.08
N LEU A 49 -11.49 -4.02 -15.30
CA LEU A 49 -10.34 -4.86 -15.64
C LEU A 49 -10.66 -6.35 -15.50
N ARG A 50 -11.76 -6.72 -14.83
CA ARG A 50 -12.19 -8.11 -14.68
C ARG A 50 -13.20 -8.49 -15.77
N TYR A 51 -12.66 -9.09 -16.82
CA TYR A 51 -13.35 -9.43 -18.06
C TYR A 51 -14.47 -10.48 -17.97
N LYS A 52 -14.61 -11.25 -16.88
CA LYS A 52 -15.61 -12.33 -16.78
C LYS A 52 -16.58 -12.07 -15.64
N HIS A 53 -17.69 -11.43 -15.98
CA HIS A 53 -18.83 -11.31 -15.09
C HIS A 53 -20.12 -11.50 -15.90
N ASN A 54 -21.06 -12.28 -15.37
CA ASN A 54 -22.37 -12.52 -15.98
C ASN A 54 -23.40 -11.42 -15.65
N ARG A 55 -22.99 -10.41 -14.87
CA ARG A 55 -23.86 -9.32 -14.40
C ARG A 55 -23.86 -8.13 -15.36
N THR A 56 -24.99 -7.45 -15.45
CA THR A 56 -25.09 -6.21 -16.24
C THR A 56 -24.31 -5.07 -15.59
N ILE A 57 -24.02 -4.01 -16.34
CA ILE A 57 -23.30 -2.83 -15.83
C ILE A 57 -24.05 -2.21 -14.66
N LEU A 58 -25.34 -1.95 -14.84
CA LEU A 58 -26.18 -1.32 -13.83
C LEU A 58 -26.26 -2.15 -12.55
N GLU A 59 -26.48 -3.46 -12.68
CA GLU A 59 -26.50 -4.36 -11.55
C GLU A 59 -25.21 -4.24 -10.72
N ARG A 60 -24.04 -4.12 -11.36
CA ARG A 60 -22.77 -3.95 -10.65
C ARG A 60 -22.62 -2.61 -9.98
N LEU A 61 -23.04 -1.54 -10.65
CA LEU A 61 -23.08 -0.17 -10.13
C LEU A 61 -23.99 -0.07 -8.90
N GLU A 62 -25.09 -0.83 -8.88
CA GLU A 62 -26.13 -0.78 -7.84
C GLU A 62 -26.01 -1.88 -6.78
N THR A 63 -25.16 -2.88 -7.00
CA THR A 63 -24.98 -4.01 -6.07
C THR A 63 -24.59 -3.51 -4.67
N LYS A 64 -25.34 -3.92 -3.65
CA LYS A 64 -25.09 -3.61 -2.22
C LYS A 64 -24.14 -4.58 -1.53
N GLU A 65 -23.76 -5.66 -2.20
CA GLU A 65 -22.83 -6.65 -1.66
C GLU A 65 -21.46 -6.01 -1.37
N PRO A 66 -20.81 -6.38 -0.24
CA PRO A 66 -19.46 -5.96 0.05
C PRO A 66 -18.55 -6.49 -1.05
N LEU A 67 -17.96 -5.59 -1.85
CA LEU A 67 -16.92 -5.98 -2.78
C LEU A 67 -15.65 -6.24 -1.99
N GLN A 68 -14.95 -7.32 -2.33
CA GLN A 68 -13.60 -7.57 -1.81
C GLN A 68 -12.61 -6.45 -2.17
N ASP A 69 -12.89 -5.70 -3.24
CA ASP A 69 -12.02 -4.64 -3.73
C ASP A 69 -12.58 -3.25 -3.47
N PHE A 70 -11.65 -2.29 -3.35
CA PHE A 70 -11.93 -0.86 -3.29
C PHE A 70 -12.62 -0.40 -4.59
N ALA A 71 -13.94 -0.31 -4.55
CA ALA A 71 -14.76 0.03 -5.71
C ALA A 71 -14.97 1.55 -5.84
N LEU A 72 -13.89 2.29 -6.14
CA LEU A 72 -13.94 3.75 -6.33
C LEU A 72 -14.94 4.20 -7.39
N TRP A 73 -15.21 3.34 -8.36
CA TRP A 73 -16.25 3.54 -9.38
C TRP A 73 -17.68 3.56 -8.78
N ARG A 74 -17.96 2.87 -7.66
CA ARG A 74 -19.28 2.96 -6.98
C ARG A 74 -19.51 4.33 -6.38
N PHE A 75 -18.48 4.84 -5.70
CA PHE A 75 -18.52 6.19 -5.15
C PHE A 75 -18.80 7.21 -6.27
N SER A 76 -18.08 7.08 -7.39
CA SER A 76 -18.24 7.97 -8.54
C SER A 76 -19.59 7.80 -9.23
N TYR A 77 -20.14 6.59 -9.28
CA TYR A 77 -21.50 6.34 -9.77
C TYR A 77 -22.54 7.08 -8.94
N HIS A 78 -22.47 6.99 -7.61
CA HIS A 78 -23.37 7.76 -6.73
C HIS A 78 -23.20 9.27 -6.91
N TYR A 79 -21.97 9.74 -7.13
CA TYR A 79 -21.73 11.15 -7.46
C TYR A 79 -22.41 11.57 -8.77
N VAL A 80 -22.31 10.74 -9.82
CA VAL A 80 -23.01 10.97 -11.10
C VAL A 80 -24.53 10.94 -10.90
N GLN A 81 -25.08 10.05 -10.08
CA GLN A 81 -26.51 10.05 -9.74
C GLN A 81 -26.94 11.35 -9.06
N MET A 82 -26.14 11.87 -8.13
CA MET A 82 -26.42 13.16 -7.49
C MET A 82 -26.39 14.32 -8.49
N LEU A 83 -25.41 14.33 -9.40
CA LEU A 83 -25.36 15.32 -10.47
C LEU A 83 -26.57 15.21 -11.41
N MET A 84 -26.97 13.97 -11.74
CA MET A 84 -28.13 13.70 -12.57
C MET A 84 -29.41 14.29 -11.98
N MET A 85 -29.62 14.11 -10.66
CA MET A 85 -30.74 14.69 -9.93
C MET A 85 -30.65 16.23 -9.85
N LYS A 86 -29.46 16.77 -9.58
CA LYS A 86 -29.23 18.21 -9.43
C LYS A 86 -29.39 19.00 -10.74
N HIS A 87 -28.96 18.41 -11.85
CA HIS A 87 -28.84 19.08 -13.13
C HIS A 87 -29.84 18.58 -14.18
N ASN A 88 -30.72 17.63 -13.82
CA ASN A 88 -31.80 17.13 -14.67
C ASN A 88 -31.31 16.67 -16.06
N PHE A 89 -30.33 15.77 -16.10
CA PHE A 89 -29.90 15.07 -17.31
C PHE A 89 -30.19 13.57 -17.19
N ARG A 90 -30.05 12.82 -18.28
CA ARG A 90 -30.13 11.35 -18.29
C ARG A 90 -28.76 10.75 -18.58
N VAL A 91 -28.48 9.59 -18.01
CA VAL A 91 -27.20 8.89 -18.23
C VAL A 91 -27.39 7.66 -19.10
N GLN A 92 -26.46 7.44 -20.02
CA GLN A 92 -26.29 6.17 -20.73
C GLN A 92 -24.90 5.61 -20.45
N TYR A 93 -24.84 4.42 -19.85
CA TYR A 93 -23.58 3.78 -19.49
C TYR A 93 -23.04 2.94 -20.65
N ILE A 94 -21.75 3.14 -20.96
CA ILE A 94 -21.02 2.41 -22.00
C ILE A 94 -19.85 1.68 -21.33
N THR A 95 -19.68 0.40 -21.64
CA THR A 95 -18.53 -0.38 -21.17
C THR A 95 -17.36 -0.31 -22.12
N THR A 96 -16.15 -0.34 -21.55
CA THR A 96 -14.91 -0.48 -22.30
C THR A 96 -13.97 -1.47 -21.62
N PRO A 97 -13.27 -2.33 -22.39
CA PRO A 97 -12.46 -3.41 -21.84
C PRO A 97 -11.22 -3.00 -21.07
N GLY A 98 -10.80 -1.73 -21.15
CA GLY A 98 -9.62 -1.27 -20.43
C GLY A 98 -9.45 0.25 -20.45
N TRP A 99 -8.43 0.73 -19.76
CA TRP A 99 -8.16 2.16 -19.60
C TRP A 99 -7.70 2.87 -20.89
N GLY A 100 -7.04 2.14 -21.78
CA GLY A 100 -6.33 2.70 -22.94
C GLY A 100 -4.86 3.02 -22.59
N SER A 101 -3.94 2.67 -23.49
CA SER A 101 -2.49 2.89 -23.34
C SER A 101 -2.06 4.14 -24.10
N GLN A 102 -0.99 4.80 -23.67
CA GLN A 102 -0.39 5.91 -24.41
C GLN A 102 -0.05 5.52 -25.87
N SER A 103 0.38 4.27 -26.08
CA SER A 103 0.66 3.73 -27.42
C SER A 103 -0.60 3.62 -28.30
N SER A 104 -1.78 3.37 -27.71
CA SER A 104 -3.05 3.39 -28.44
C SER A 104 -3.60 4.81 -28.61
N MET A 105 -3.03 5.83 -27.96
CA MET A 105 -3.51 7.23 -28.05
C MET A 105 -2.92 8.04 -29.20
N ALA A 106 -1.86 7.55 -29.86
CA ALA A 106 -1.25 8.21 -31.02
C ALA A 106 -2.10 8.07 -32.30
N HIS A 107 -2.91 7.01 -32.40
CA HIS A 107 -3.74 6.75 -33.57
C HIS A 107 -5.17 7.28 -33.41
N LYS A 108 -5.82 7.59 -34.54
CA LYS A 108 -7.25 7.94 -34.61
C LYS A 108 -8.18 6.83 -34.07
N ASN A 109 -7.69 5.59 -33.95
CA ASN A 109 -8.38 4.44 -33.35
C ASN A 109 -7.98 4.24 -31.88
N SER A 110 -8.03 5.29 -31.07
CA SER A 110 -7.70 5.16 -29.65
C SER A 110 -8.74 4.32 -28.92
N THR A 111 -8.31 3.16 -28.44
CA THR A 111 -9.15 2.20 -27.71
C THR A 111 -9.06 2.43 -26.19
N GLY A 112 -10.09 1.96 -25.49
CA GLY A 112 -10.20 2.08 -24.03
C GLY A 112 -10.87 3.36 -23.56
N LEU A 113 -10.93 3.52 -22.24
CA LEU A 113 -11.62 4.61 -21.55
C LEU A 113 -11.12 5.99 -21.97
N LEU A 114 -9.81 6.19 -21.93
CA LEU A 114 -9.19 7.47 -22.27
C LEU A 114 -9.31 7.79 -23.77
N GLY A 115 -9.29 6.76 -24.62
CA GLY A 115 -9.50 6.93 -26.06
C GLY A 115 -10.91 7.41 -26.40
N GLN A 116 -11.93 6.83 -25.76
CA GLN A 116 -13.33 7.25 -25.94
C GLN A 116 -13.57 8.70 -25.48
N LEU A 117 -12.94 9.12 -24.38
CA LEU A 117 -12.98 10.51 -23.90
C LEU A 117 -12.28 11.46 -24.88
N LYS A 118 -11.07 11.11 -25.33
CA LYS A 118 -10.30 11.91 -26.30
C LYS A 118 -11.07 12.12 -27.61
N LEU A 119 -11.72 11.07 -28.11
CA LEU A 119 -12.50 11.11 -29.35
C LEU A 119 -13.92 11.69 -29.15
N ARG A 120 -14.25 12.17 -27.94
CA ARG A 120 -15.58 12.72 -27.58
C ARG A 120 -16.74 11.77 -27.91
N GLN A 121 -16.50 10.46 -27.87
CA GLN A 121 -17.54 9.45 -28.04
C GLN A 121 -18.41 9.37 -26.78
N VAL A 122 -17.79 9.58 -25.64
CA VAL A 122 -18.40 9.64 -24.30
C VAL A 122 -18.10 11.00 -23.67
N ASP A 123 -19.00 11.46 -22.80
CA ASP A 123 -18.95 12.80 -22.22
C ASP A 123 -18.27 12.81 -20.83
N LEU A 124 -18.42 11.72 -20.07
CA LEU A 124 -17.90 11.61 -18.70
C LEU A 124 -17.47 10.17 -18.39
N SER A 125 -16.63 9.98 -17.37
CA SER A 125 -16.26 8.66 -16.86
C SER A 125 -16.75 8.44 -15.44
N VAL A 126 -17.26 7.23 -15.15
CA VAL A 126 -17.53 6.76 -13.78
C VAL A 126 -16.26 6.29 -13.07
N ASN A 127 -15.22 5.91 -13.82
CA ASN A 127 -13.99 5.47 -13.18
C ASN A 127 -13.21 6.70 -12.70
N MET A 128 -12.71 6.66 -11.46
CA MET A 128 -11.76 7.65 -10.99
C MET A 128 -10.44 7.48 -11.75
N VAL A 129 -10.11 8.46 -12.58
CA VAL A 129 -8.84 8.53 -13.28
C VAL A 129 -7.90 9.41 -12.48
N TYR A 130 -6.74 8.88 -12.10
CA TYR A 130 -5.68 9.68 -11.50
C TYR A 130 -5.21 10.78 -12.46
N VAL A 131 -4.95 11.96 -11.89
CA VAL A 131 -4.35 13.07 -12.62
C VAL A 131 -2.88 12.77 -12.82
N TYR A 132 -2.49 12.52 -14.08
CA TYR A 132 -1.10 12.34 -14.48
C TYR A 132 -0.75 13.40 -15.53
N GLN A 133 0.51 13.84 -15.55
CA GLN A 133 1.00 14.84 -16.51
C GLN A 133 0.73 14.42 -17.96
N ASP A 134 0.90 13.14 -18.28
CA ASP A 134 0.66 12.63 -19.63
C ASP A 134 -0.83 12.66 -20.05
N ARG A 135 -1.75 12.68 -19.09
CA ARG A 135 -3.21 12.61 -19.33
C ARG A 135 -3.89 13.97 -19.25
N ILE A 136 -3.29 14.94 -18.55
CA ILE A 136 -3.86 16.28 -18.41
C ILE A 136 -3.98 17.03 -19.74
N ALA A 137 -3.15 16.69 -20.72
CA ALA A 137 -3.22 17.23 -22.07
C ALA A 137 -4.29 16.56 -22.96
N ILE A 138 -4.89 15.45 -22.49
CA ILE A 138 -5.78 14.59 -23.30
C ILE A 138 -7.23 14.68 -22.83
N VAL A 139 -7.44 14.76 -21.51
CA VAL A 139 -8.78 14.79 -20.91
C VAL A 139 -8.85 15.93 -19.89
N ASP A 140 -10.02 16.57 -19.84
CA ASP A 140 -10.33 17.56 -18.83
C ASP A 140 -10.77 16.87 -17.53
N TYR A 141 -10.21 17.31 -16.41
CA TYR A 141 -10.53 16.79 -15.08
C TYR A 141 -11.54 17.68 -14.36
N SER A 142 -12.43 17.07 -13.59
CA SER A 142 -13.25 17.81 -12.61
C SER A 142 -12.39 18.27 -11.43
N VAL A 143 -13.06 18.90 -10.45
CA VAL A 143 -12.47 19.06 -9.11
C VAL A 143 -12.05 17.68 -8.56
N VAL A 144 -10.94 17.66 -7.83
CA VAL A 144 -10.41 16.45 -7.21
C VAL A 144 -11.40 15.99 -6.13
N VAL A 145 -12.03 14.84 -6.33
CA VAL A 145 -13.06 14.33 -5.42
C VAL A 145 -12.47 13.48 -4.29
N ALA A 146 -11.33 12.83 -4.55
CA ALA A 146 -10.64 12.01 -3.56
C ALA A 146 -9.11 12.07 -3.79
N MET A 147 -8.36 12.11 -2.70
CA MET A 147 -6.90 11.99 -2.71
C MET A 147 -6.51 10.63 -2.14
N HIS A 148 -5.65 9.91 -2.85
CA HIS A 148 -5.15 8.62 -2.44
C HIS A 148 -3.62 8.63 -2.43
N ASN A 149 -3.04 8.00 -1.41
CA ASN A 149 -1.60 7.80 -1.31
C ASN A 149 -1.25 6.38 -1.74
N CYS A 150 -0.21 6.23 -2.56
CA CYS A 150 0.35 4.92 -2.86
C CYS A 150 1.00 4.35 -1.59
N ARG A 151 0.52 3.20 -1.13
CA ARG A 151 1.06 2.49 0.03
C ARG A 151 1.49 1.09 -0.40
N PHE A 152 2.71 0.72 -0.02
CA PHE A 152 3.19 -0.63 -0.19
C PHE A 152 2.66 -1.50 0.95
N VAL A 153 1.84 -2.49 0.62
CA VAL A 153 1.33 -3.47 1.59
C VAL A 153 2.19 -4.72 1.48
N PHE A 154 3.04 -4.93 2.48
CA PHE A 154 3.81 -6.16 2.61
C PHE A 154 3.06 -7.14 3.50
N ARG A 155 3.14 -8.43 3.15
CA ARG A 155 2.70 -9.48 4.07
C ARG A 155 3.58 -9.44 5.30
N HIS A 156 2.98 -9.47 6.49
CA HIS A 156 3.76 -9.57 7.74
C HIS A 156 4.71 -10.78 7.63
N PRO A 157 6.01 -10.61 7.93
CA PRO A 157 6.93 -11.73 7.90
C PRO A 157 6.43 -12.81 8.84
N ARG A 158 6.43 -14.07 8.37
CA ARG A 158 6.07 -15.20 9.24
C ARG A 158 7.06 -15.21 10.39
N ARG A 159 6.59 -15.02 11.63
CA ARG A 159 7.44 -15.18 12.82
C ARG A 159 7.97 -16.61 12.83
N SER A 160 9.29 -16.80 12.82
CA SER A 160 9.87 -18.11 13.09
C SER A 160 9.54 -18.46 14.54
N ASN A 161 8.87 -19.60 14.76
CA ASN A 161 8.48 -20.08 16.07
C ASN A 161 9.69 -20.66 16.85
N THR A 162 10.83 -19.98 16.82
CA THR A 162 12.03 -20.41 17.55
C THR A 162 11.87 -19.99 19.00
N ARG A 163 11.41 -20.94 19.82
CA ARG A 163 11.20 -20.80 21.28
C ARG A 163 12.47 -20.41 22.05
N ILE A 164 13.65 -20.60 21.46
CA ILE A 164 14.94 -20.32 22.10
C ILE A 164 15.82 -19.46 21.18
N THR A 165 15.50 -18.17 21.09
CA THR A 165 16.31 -17.19 20.32
C THR A 165 17.76 -17.10 20.83
N PHE A 166 18.00 -17.42 22.10
CA PHE A 166 19.33 -17.37 22.72
C PHE A 166 20.33 -18.42 22.19
N LEU A 167 19.86 -19.54 21.63
CA LEU A 167 20.73 -20.58 21.06
C LEU A 167 20.98 -20.40 19.55
N GLN A 168 20.29 -19.44 18.92
CA GLN A 168 20.40 -19.13 17.50
C GLN A 168 21.74 -18.52 17.03
N PRO A 169 22.56 -17.81 17.83
CA PRO A 169 23.75 -17.14 17.28
C PRO A 169 24.87 -18.10 16.88
N PHE A 170 24.82 -19.38 17.28
CA PHE A 170 25.81 -20.39 16.93
C PHE A 170 25.15 -21.60 16.28
N ASP A 171 25.81 -22.15 15.25
CA ASP A 171 25.39 -23.40 14.63
C ASP A 171 25.53 -24.59 15.58
N ASN A 172 24.76 -25.66 15.34
CA ASN A 172 24.83 -26.89 16.14
C ASN A 172 26.25 -27.47 16.20
N SER A 173 27.04 -27.33 15.13
CA SER A 173 28.46 -27.73 15.08
C SER A 173 29.33 -26.91 16.03
N ALA A 174 29.09 -25.60 16.13
CA ALA A 174 29.80 -24.73 17.06
C ALA A 174 29.43 -25.04 18.51
N TRP A 175 28.16 -25.32 18.81
CA TRP A 175 27.74 -25.81 20.13
C TRP A 175 28.40 -27.14 20.50
N LEU A 176 28.44 -28.10 19.56
CA LEU A 176 29.15 -29.36 19.76
C LEU A 176 30.64 -29.14 19.99
N GLY A 177 31.29 -28.25 19.22
CA GLY A 177 32.68 -27.86 19.39
C GLY A 177 32.97 -27.21 20.74
N LEU A 178 32.06 -26.37 21.23
CA LEU A 178 32.16 -25.76 22.56
C LEU A 178 32.07 -26.84 23.65
N ILE A 179 31.07 -27.73 23.57
CA ILE A 179 30.89 -28.82 24.54
C ILE A 179 32.11 -29.76 24.54
N THR A 180 32.64 -30.12 23.38
CA THR A 180 33.83 -30.98 23.29
C THR A 180 35.10 -30.28 23.81
N GLY A 181 35.27 -28.99 23.52
CA GLY A 181 36.37 -28.20 24.09
C GLY A 181 36.30 -28.15 25.61
N LEU A 182 35.11 -27.89 26.16
CA LEU A 182 34.89 -27.85 27.62
C LEU A 182 35.13 -29.21 28.28
N THR A 183 34.70 -30.32 27.67
CA THR A 183 34.95 -31.65 28.23
C THR A 183 36.43 -32.03 28.19
N VAL A 184 37.14 -31.74 27.09
CA VAL A 184 38.59 -31.99 26.98
C VAL A 184 39.36 -31.17 28.02
N ALA A 185 39.04 -29.88 28.17
CA ALA A 185 39.66 -29.03 29.19
C ALA A 185 39.37 -29.55 30.62
N GLY A 186 38.12 -29.95 30.89
CA GLY A 186 37.74 -30.54 32.18
C GLY A 186 38.48 -31.85 32.49
N VAL A 187 38.66 -32.73 31.50
CA VAL A 187 39.43 -33.97 31.65
C VAL A 187 40.92 -33.68 31.87
N ALA A 188 41.50 -32.73 31.13
CA ALA A 188 42.89 -32.33 31.32
C ALA A 188 43.14 -31.77 32.74
N LEU A 189 42.24 -30.92 33.24
CA LEU A 189 42.27 -30.41 34.62
C LEU A 189 42.11 -31.55 35.64
N PHE A 190 41.24 -32.52 35.38
CA PHE A 190 41.08 -33.69 36.25
C PHE A 190 42.33 -34.59 36.28
N CYS A 191 43.00 -34.77 35.14
CA CYS A 191 44.26 -35.50 35.05
C CYS A 191 45.39 -34.76 35.79
N ALA A 192 45.49 -33.44 35.63
CA ALA A 192 46.42 -32.61 36.38
C ALA A 192 46.19 -32.76 37.90
N PHE A 193 44.93 -32.74 38.34
CA PHE A 193 44.57 -33.03 39.73
C PHE A 193 45.05 -34.41 40.22
N ARG A 194 44.85 -35.47 39.42
CA ARG A 194 45.29 -36.83 39.78
C ARG A 194 46.82 -36.92 39.93
N LEU A 195 47.55 -36.15 39.15
CA LEU A 195 49.02 -36.06 39.22
C LEU A 195 49.47 -35.26 40.44
N GLU A 196 48.85 -34.11 40.71
CA GLU A 196 49.17 -33.26 41.86
C GLU A 196 48.96 -33.94 43.22
N ARG A 197 47.97 -34.84 43.33
CA ARG A 197 47.76 -35.66 44.56
C ARG A 197 48.91 -36.62 44.87
N LYS A 198 49.76 -36.95 43.90
CA LYS A 198 50.92 -37.84 44.11
C LYS A 198 52.14 -37.11 44.65
N PHE A 199 52.15 -35.77 44.65
CA PHE A 199 53.26 -34.98 45.15
C PHE A 199 53.07 -34.61 46.63
N PRO A 200 54.08 -34.79 47.49
CA PRO A 200 53.95 -34.67 48.95
C PRO A 200 53.84 -33.24 49.51
N TRP A 201 53.85 -32.20 48.65
CA TRP A 201 53.90 -30.79 49.05
C TRP A 201 52.55 -30.05 48.89
N ASN A 202 51.41 -30.73 49.06
CA ASN A 202 50.12 -30.15 48.70
C ASN A 202 49.19 -29.87 49.88
N VAL A 203 48.59 -28.67 49.88
CA VAL A 203 47.57 -28.20 50.85
C VAL A 203 46.33 -29.09 50.72
N SER A 204 45.79 -29.57 51.84
CA SER A 204 44.63 -30.46 51.88
C SER A 204 43.34 -29.72 51.47
N ARG A 205 43.15 -29.54 50.16
CA ARG A 205 41.88 -29.07 49.59
C ARG A 205 40.90 -30.24 49.44
N THR A 206 39.64 -29.97 49.73
CA THR A 206 38.58 -30.99 49.66
C THR A 206 38.21 -31.26 48.20
N SER A 207 37.83 -32.50 47.86
CA SER A 207 37.41 -32.89 46.50
C SER A 207 36.33 -31.98 45.90
N GLN A 208 35.47 -31.39 46.74
CA GLN A 208 34.41 -30.46 46.35
C GLN A 208 34.94 -29.08 45.91
N GLU A 209 35.99 -28.56 46.55
CA GLU A 209 36.60 -27.27 46.20
C GLU A 209 37.24 -27.32 44.81
N TYR A 210 37.79 -28.47 44.43
CA TYR A 210 38.34 -28.70 43.10
C TYR A 210 37.24 -28.80 42.04
N LEU A 211 36.12 -29.46 42.33
CA LEU A 211 34.97 -29.50 41.40
C LEU A 211 34.42 -28.09 41.15
N LEU A 212 34.29 -27.29 42.21
CA LEU A 212 33.87 -25.89 42.09
C LEU A 212 34.90 -25.05 41.31
N THR A 213 36.19 -25.33 41.47
CA THR A 213 37.24 -24.66 40.70
C THR A 213 37.15 -25.00 39.20
N ILE A 214 36.92 -26.27 38.86
CA ILE A 214 36.75 -26.72 37.45
C ILE A 214 35.51 -26.07 36.83
N VAL A 215 34.38 -26.08 37.54
CA VAL A 215 33.13 -25.43 37.08
C VAL A 215 33.34 -23.91 36.96
N GLY A 216 34.04 -23.29 37.90
CA GLY A 216 34.42 -21.88 37.84
C GLY A 216 35.23 -21.54 36.60
N PHE A 217 36.28 -22.30 36.29
CA PHE A 217 37.05 -22.11 35.06
C PHE A 217 36.19 -22.26 33.78
N ILE A 218 35.29 -23.25 33.74
CA ILE A 218 34.37 -23.47 32.61
C ILE A 218 33.40 -22.30 32.43
N CYS A 219 32.87 -21.77 33.53
CA CYS A 219 31.98 -20.61 33.52
C CYS A 219 32.73 -19.27 33.43
N LEU A 220 34.06 -19.30 33.31
CA LEU A 220 34.95 -18.12 33.38
C LEU A 220 34.74 -17.29 34.65
N GLN A 221 34.28 -17.93 35.72
CA GLN A 221 34.12 -17.38 37.06
C GLN A 221 35.26 -17.93 37.91
N GLY A 222 36.32 -17.14 38.10
CA GLY A 222 37.44 -17.55 38.94
C GLY A 222 36.97 -17.93 40.35
N PHE A 223 37.33 -19.13 40.81
CA PHE A 223 37.12 -19.52 42.21
C PHE A 223 38.27 -18.98 43.05
N ALA A 224 37.98 -18.09 44.01
CA ALA A 224 38.95 -17.46 44.89
C ALA A 224 39.43 -18.42 45.99
N GLY A 225 40.21 -19.44 45.63
CA GLY A 225 40.84 -20.39 46.56
C GLY A 225 42.26 -20.01 46.98
N THR A 226 42.78 -18.85 46.56
CA THR A 226 44.09 -18.31 46.98
C THR A 226 43.93 -16.84 47.36
N THR A 227 43.18 -16.59 48.42
CA THR A 227 43.31 -15.40 49.25
C THR A 227 43.52 -15.92 50.67
N PHE A 228 44.43 -15.30 51.41
CA PHE A 228 44.87 -15.66 52.78
C PHE A 228 46.10 -16.58 52.91
N LEU A 229 47.23 -16.26 52.27
CA LEU A 229 48.50 -16.33 53.00
C LEU A 229 49.36 -15.10 52.68
N ASN A 230 49.48 -14.25 53.71
CA ASN A 230 50.39 -13.12 53.90
C ASN A 230 50.08 -11.78 53.18
N ALA A 231 48.92 -11.22 53.53
CA ALA A 231 48.78 -9.78 53.72
C ALA A 231 48.49 -9.50 55.20
N SER A 232 49.52 -9.52 56.06
CA SER A 232 49.55 -8.75 57.32
C SER A 232 50.96 -8.78 57.93
N LYS A 233 51.59 -7.60 57.96
CA LYS A 233 52.68 -7.11 58.85
C LYS A 233 53.92 -7.97 59.05
#